data_AF-A0A8R1I337-F1
#
_entry.id   AF-A0A8R1I337-F1
#
_cell.length_a   1.000
_cell.length_b   1.000
_cell.length_c   1.000
_cell.angle_alpha   90.00
_cell.angle_beta   90.00
_cell.angle_gamma   90.00
#
_symmetry.space_group_name_H-M   'P 1'
#
loop_
_entity.id
_entity.type
_entity.pdbx_description
1 polymer ?
#
loop_
_entity_poly.entity_id
_entity_poly.type
_entity_poly.pdbx_seq_one_letter_code
_entity_poly.pdbx_strand_id
1 'polypeptide(L)'
;MYCFTTGGAMNNGSIPKIVKMSNGGGGHQIDMTIEEKTRKLMVDLQKHWTIDYKNSQEKALVELTEKLHQEFLADQLKIRSELLQQFKEQLEQTRTEMELKYREDLKAESAKLNEKHRRELAAAKKKQWCWQCENEAIYHCCWNTAYCSVDCQQGHWATHRKFCRRKKGGSGAPGNAAPAMQS
;
A
#
# COMPACT_ATOMS: atom_id res chain seq x y z
N MET A 1 -2.15 37.78 13.04
CA MET A 1 -2.08 39.19 13.49
C MET A 1 -1.21 39.95 12.51
N TYR A 2 -1.80 40.67 11.56
CA TYR A 2 -1.11 41.76 10.87
C TYR A 2 -2.13 42.90 10.74
N CYS A 3 -1.79 44.01 11.39
CA CYS A 3 -2.58 45.24 11.43
C CYS A 3 -1.98 46.18 10.38
N PHE A 4 -2.78 46.63 9.41
CA PHE A 4 -2.40 47.75 8.53
C PHE A 4 -3.44 48.84 8.69
N THR A 5 -3.10 49.87 9.44
CA THR A 5 -3.80 51.15 9.50
C THR A 5 -3.16 52.10 8.50
N THR A 6 -3.87 52.48 7.44
CA THR A 6 -3.48 53.60 6.57
C THR A 6 -4.43 54.76 6.81
N GLY A 7 -3.95 55.76 7.53
CA GLY A 7 -4.63 57.03 7.75
C GLY A 7 -3.65 58.18 7.53
N GLY A 8 -3.57 58.66 6.28
CA GLY A 8 -2.81 59.85 5.91
C GLY A 8 -3.73 60.87 5.27
N ALA A 9 -4.24 61.81 6.08
CA ALA A 9 -5.00 62.96 5.62
C ALA A 9 -4.07 63.91 4.84
N MET A 10 -4.40 64.21 3.59
CA MET A 10 -3.72 65.25 2.81
C MET A 10 -4.52 66.55 2.86
N ASN A 11 -3.78 67.60 3.18
CA ASN A 11 -4.20 68.89 3.69
C ASN A 11 -4.73 69.81 2.57
N ASN A 12 -5.78 70.58 2.85
CA ASN A 12 -6.37 71.57 1.96
C ASN A 12 -5.40 72.73 1.73
N GLY A 13 -4.77 72.78 0.55
CA GLY A 13 -3.99 73.92 0.09
C GLY A 13 -4.90 75.06 -0.37
N SER A 14 -4.93 76.15 0.40
CA SER A 14 -5.60 77.41 0.06
C SER A 14 -5.07 78.04 -1.22
N ILE A 15 -5.98 78.40 -2.12
CA ILE A 15 -5.74 79.17 -3.34
C ILE A 15 -5.48 80.66 -2.96
N PRO A 16 -4.33 81.28 -3.33
CA PRO A 16 -4.16 82.73 -3.17
C PRO A 16 -4.79 83.51 -4.32
N LYS A 17 -5.29 84.70 -3.97
CA LYS A 17 -6.15 85.57 -4.79
C LYS A 17 -5.44 86.20 -5.99
N ILE A 18 -6.21 86.35 -7.06
CA ILE A 18 -5.93 87.08 -8.31
C ILE A 18 -5.66 88.57 -8.05
N VAL A 19 -4.54 89.08 -8.57
CA VAL A 19 -4.29 90.51 -8.79
C VAL A 19 -4.54 90.82 -10.26
N LYS A 20 -5.50 91.72 -10.53
CA LYS A 20 -5.79 92.27 -11.86
C LYS A 20 -4.75 93.33 -12.22
N MET A 21 -4.14 93.22 -13.40
CA MET A 21 -3.53 94.35 -14.11
C MET A 21 -4.14 94.42 -15.51
N SER A 22 -4.48 95.65 -15.91
CA SER A 22 -5.40 95.95 -17.01
C SER A 22 -4.68 96.29 -18.31
N ASN A 23 -5.38 95.97 -19.40
CA ASN A 23 -5.53 96.70 -20.66
C ASN A 23 -4.64 96.34 -21.87
N GLY A 24 -5.32 95.98 -22.96
CA GLY A 24 -4.78 95.72 -24.29
C GLY A 24 -5.80 94.99 -25.15
N GLY A 25 -6.82 95.72 -25.63
CA GLY A 25 -7.95 95.19 -26.40
C GLY A 25 -7.57 94.65 -27.78
N GLY A 26 -8.21 93.54 -28.16
CA GLY A 26 -8.13 92.97 -29.52
C GLY A 26 -8.30 91.44 -29.63
N GLY A 27 -8.30 90.68 -28.52
CA GLY A 27 -8.32 89.20 -28.54
C GLY A 27 -9.51 88.50 -27.87
N HIS A 28 -10.51 89.25 -27.39
CA HIS A 28 -11.45 88.78 -26.36
C HIS A 28 -12.42 87.64 -26.77
N GLN A 29 -12.65 87.43 -28.07
CA GLN A 29 -13.54 86.36 -28.55
C GLN A 29 -12.80 85.03 -28.82
N ILE A 30 -11.49 85.10 -29.04
CA ILE A 30 -10.61 83.94 -29.25
C ILE A 30 -10.15 83.38 -27.88
N ASP A 31 -9.98 84.25 -26.89
CA ASP A 31 -9.55 83.91 -25.52
C ASP A 31 -10.57 83.04 -24.75
N MET A 32 -11.87 83.40 -24.77
CA MET A 32 -12.92 82.58 -24.12
C MET A 32 -13.09 81.19 -24.75
N THR A 33 -12.81 81.04 -26.05
CA THR A 33 -12.92 79.75 -26.75
C THR A 33 -11.68 78.88 -26.57
N ILE A 34 -10.51 79.49 -26.33
CA ILE A 34 -9.30 78.77 -25.92
C ILE A 34 -9.50 78.21 -24.51
N GLU A 35 -9.97 79.01 -23.55
CA GLU A 35 -10.18 78.57 -22.16
C GLU A 35 -11.23 77.45 -22.02
N GLU A 36 -12.30 77.49 -22.82
CA GLU A 36 -13.30 76.41 -22.93
C GLU A 36 -12.68 75.10 -23.42
N LYS A 37 -11.79 75.17 -24.42
CA LYS A 37 -11.08 74.02 -24.98
C LYS A 37 -10.08 73.44 -23.98
N THR A 38 -9.31 74.28 -23.29
CA THR A 38 -8.38 73.82 -22.24
C THR A 38 -9.13 73.19 -21.08
N ARG A 39 -10.27 73.76 -20.67
CA ARG A 39 -11.14 73.19 -19.63
C ARG A 39 -11.69 71.82 -20.03
N LYS A 40 -12.16 71.68 -21.26
CA LYS A 40 -12.63 70.40 -21.81
C LYS A 40 -11.50 69.37 -21.85
N LEU A 41 -10.31 69.75 -22.31
CA LEU A 41 -9.14 68.88 -22.33
C LEU A 41 -8.77 68.39 -20.93
N MET A 42 -8.79 69.27 -19.91
CA MET A 42 -8.54 68.89 -18.53
C MET A 42 -9.59 67.92 -17.98
N VAL A 43 -10.88 68.13 -18.27
CA VAL A 43 -11.96 67.23 -17.86
C VAL A 43 -11.84 65.87 -18.55
N ASP A 44 -11.49 65.84 -19.84
CA ASP A 44 -11.32 64.60 -20.60
C ASP A 44 -10.10 63.80 -20.11
N LEU A 45 -8.99 64.48 -19.79
CA LEU A 45 -7.82 63.88 -19.13
C LEU A 45 -8.20 63.30 -17.75
N GLN A 46 -8.92 64.06 -16.93
CA GLN A 46 -9.36 63.60 -15.61
C GLN A 46 -10.27 62.36 -15.71
N LYS A 47 -11.21 62.36 -16.67
CA LYS A 47 -12.09 61.22 -16.94
C LYS A 47 -11.30 60.00 -17.41
N HIS A 48 -10.43 60.18 -18.39
CA HIS A 48 -9.58 59.12 -18.93
C HIS A 48 -8.72 58.49 -17.83
N TRP A 49 -8.04 59.31 -17.03
CA TRP A 49 -7.21 58.83 -15.93
C TRP A 49 -8.02 58.09 -14.86
N THR A 50 -9.21 58.58 -14.52
CA THR A 50 -10.09 57.91 -13.54
C THR A 50 -10.59 56.56 -14.05
N ILE A 51 -10.93 56.47 -15.34
CA ILE A 51 -11.36 55.22 -15.99
C ILE A 51 -10.19 54.24 -16.04
N ASP A 52 -9.02 54.68 -16.49
CA ASP A 52 -7.83 53.83 -16.61
C ASP A 52 -7.35 53.31 -15.26
N TYR A 53 -7.41 54.14 -14.22
CA TYR A 53 -7.09 53.73 -12.86
C TYR A 53 -8.04 52.63 -12.37
N LYS A 54 -9.35 52.80 -12.52
CA LYS A 54 -10.34 51.79 -12.15
C LYS A 54 -10.16 50.49 -12.95
N ASN A 55 -9.95 50.59 -14.26
CA ASN A 55 -9.70 49.44 -15.11
C ASN A 55 -8.43 48.70 -14.72
N SER A 56 -7.36 49.42 -14.37
CA SER A 56 -6.10 48.83 -13.92
C SER A 56 -6.27 48.13 -12.57
N GLN A 57 -7.04 48.72 -11.66
CA GLN A 57 -7.37 48.12 -10.37
C GLN A 57 -8.20 46.84 -10.54
N GLU A 58 -9.23 46.86 -11.39
CA GLU A 58 -10.07 45.70 -11.69
C GLU A 58 -9.25 44.57 -12.31
N LYS A 59 -8.40 44.89 -13.29
CA LYS A 59 -7.48 43.91 -13.90
C LYS A 59 -6.56 43.25 -12.87
N ALA A 60 -5.93 44.05 -12.00
CA ALA A 60 -5.05 43.51 -10.96
C ALA A 60 -5.80 42.58 -9.98
N LEU A 61 -7.06 42.89 -9.63
CA LEU A 61 -7.89 42.04 -8.78
C LEU A 61 -8.28 40.73 -9.47
N VAL A 62 -8.65 40.79 -10.75
CA VAL A 62 -8.99 39.59 -11.54
C VAL A 62 -7.77 38.68 -11.69
N GLU A 63 -6.62 39.24 -12.07
CA GLU A 63 -5.37 38.49 -12.21
C GLU A 63 -4.94 37.82 -10.89
N LEU A 64 -5.03 38.55 -9.76
CA LEU A 64 -4.71 37.99 -8.46
C LEU A 64 -5.66 36.86 -8.07
N THR A 65 -6.96 37.04 -8.31
CA THR A 65 -7.99 36.04 -7.98
C THR A 65 -7.83 34.79 -8.84
N GLU A 66 -7.57 34.95 -10.13
CA GLU A 66 -7.32 33.85 -11.04
C GLU A 66 -6.06 33.07 -10.64
N LYS A 67 -4.97 33.77 -10.32
CA LYS A 67 -3.74 33.14 -9.85
C LYS A 67 -3.97 32.33 -8.57
N LEU A 68 -4.65 32.91 -7.58
CA LEU A 68 -4.95 32.21 -6.33
C LEU A 68 -5.84 30.98 -6.56
N HIS A 69 -6.81 31.07 -7.47
CA HIS A 69 -7.67 29.95 -7.83
C HIS A 69 -6.87 28.83 -8.51
N GLN A 70 -5.97 29.17 -9.45
CA GLN A 70 -5.10 28.20 -10.11
C GLN A 70 -4.17 27.50 -9.12
N GLU A 71 -3.54 28.25 -8.21
CA GLU A 71 -2.71 27.70 -7.13
C GLU A 71 -3.51 26.74 -6.24
N PHE A 72 -4.72 27.13 -5.82
CA PHE A 72 -5.59 26.27 -5.03
C PHE A 72 -5.95 24.96 -5.75
N LEU A 73 -6.31 25.01 -7.02
CA LEU A 73 -6.63 23.81 -7.80
C LEU A 73 -5.40 22.90 -7.98
N ALA A 74 -4.23 23.50 -8.23
CA ALA A 74 -2.98 22.76 -8.34
C ALA A 74 -2.63 22.05 -7.04
N ASP A 75 -2.78 22.72 -5.90
CA ASP A 75 -2.55 22.15 -4.57
C ASP A 75 -3.54 21.02 -4.27
N GLN A 76 -4.83 21.18 -4.59
CA GLN A 76 -5.83 20.12 -4.44
C GLN A 76 -5.48 18.86 -5.25
N LEU A 77 -5.08 19.04 -6.52
CA LEU A 77 -4.66 17.94 -7.38
C LEU A 77 -3.39 17.24 -6.85
N LYS A 78 -2.43 18.04 -6.37
CA LYS A 78 -1.19 17.54 -5.78
C LYS A 78 -1.47 16.70 -4.53
N ILE A 79 -2.22 17.23 -3.57
CA ILE A 79 -2.60 16.53 -2.33
C ILE A 79 -3.34 15.23 -2.66
N ARG A 80 -4.29 15.27 -3.61
CA ARG A 80 -5.01 14.08 -4.04
C ARG A 80 -4.07 13.03 -4.62
N SER A 81 -3.14 13.43 -5.49
CA SER A 81 -2.18 12.52 -6.11
C SER A 81 -1.24 11.89 -5.08
N GLU A 82 -0.72 12.69 -4.15
CA GLU A 82 0.17 12.24 -3.08
C GLU A 82 -0.53 11.24 -2.16
N LEU A 83 -1.77 11.53 -1.75
CA LEU A 83 -2.55 10.65 -0.90
C LEU A 83 -2.84 9.29 -1.57
N LEU A 84 -3.22 9.31 -2.86
CA LEU A 84 -3.44 8.09 -3.63
C LEU A 84 -2.16 7.26 -3.77
N GLN A 85 -1.03 7.91 -4.01
CA GLN A 85 0.26 7.25 -4.11
C GLN A 85 0.66 6.61 -2.78
N GLN A 86 0.51 7.32 -1.66
CA GLN A 86 0.78 6.79 -0.32
C GLN A 86 -0.07 5.55 -0.01
N PHE A 87 -1.38 5.60 -0.29
CA PHE A 87 -2.25 4.43 -0.07
C PHE A 87 -1.84 3.24 -0.95
N LYS A 88 -1.48 3.49 -2.22
CA LYS A 88 -1.00 2.45 -3.12
C LYS A 88 0.29 1.79 -2.59
N GLU A 89 1.24 2.59 -2.13
CA GLU A 89 2.50 2.09 -1.54
C GLU A 89 2.25 1.27 -0.28
N GLN A 90 1.38 1.74 0.62
CA GLN A 90 1.05 0.99 1.84
C GLN A 90 0.36 -0.35 1.54
N LEU A 91 -0.55 -0.39 0.56
CA LEU A 91 -1.19 -1.63 0.14
C LEU A 91 -0.18 -2.61 -0.46
N GLU A 92 0.71 -2.11 -1.31
CA GLU A 92 1.75 -2.91 -1.96
C GLU A 92 2.76 -3.46 -0.94
N GLN A 93 3.19 -2.64 0.01
CA GLN A 93 4.04 -3.05 1.11
C GLN A 93 3.37 -4.15 1.96
N THR A 94 2.12 -3.92 2.38
CA THR A 94 1.36 -4.90 3.18
C THR A 94 1.21 -6.22 2.43
N ARG A 95 0.91 -6.17 1.13
CA ARG A 95 0.83 -7.37 0.27
C ARG A 95 2.15 -8.13 0.27
N THR A 96 3.25 -7.44 -0.04
CA THR A 96 4.59 -8.03 -0.14
C THR A 96 5.03 -8.66 1.18
N GLU A 97 4.76 -8.00 2.31
CA GLU A 97 5.07 -8.52 3.64
C GLU A 97 4.28 -9.79 3.97
N MET A 98 2.99 -9.83 3.63
CA MET A 98 2.16 -11.02 3.81
C MET A 98 2.64 -12.18 2.93
N GLU A 99 2.95 -11.93 1.66
CA GLU A 99 3.46 -12.94 0.74
C GLU A 99 4.81 -13.52 1.19
N LEU A 100 5.71 -12.66 1.70
CA LEU A 100 6.98 -13.09 2.28
C LEU A 100 6.76 -13.99 3.49
N LYS A 101 5.95 -13.57 4.46
CA LYS A 101 5.64 -14.36 5.66
C LYS A 101 5.02 -15.70 5.30
N TYR A 102 4.03 -15.70 4.41
CA TYR A 102 3.37 -16.93 3.97
C TYR A 102 4.35 -17.91 3.33
N ARG A 103 5.26 -17.42 2.48
CA ARG A 103 6.31 -18.23 1.86
C ARG A 103 7.30 -18.79 2.88
N GLU A 104 7.67 -18.01 3.89
CA GLU A 104 8.55 -18.46 4.98
C GLU A 104 7.90 -19.53 5.84
N ASP A 105 6.63 -19.33 6.21
CA ASP A 105 5.83 -20.29 6.99
C ASP A 105 5.67 -21.62 6.24
N LEU A 106 5.33 -21.57 4.95
CA LEU A 106 5.26 -22.76 4.10
C LEU A 106 6.60 -23.50 4.03
N LYS A 107 7.71 -22.77 3.89
CA LYS A 107 9.04 -23.37 3.84
C LYS A 107 9.39 -24.02 5.18
N ALA A 108 9.06 -23.38 6.30
CA ALA A 108 9.31 -23.91 7.63
C ALA A 108 8.49 -25.18 7.90
N GLU A 109 7.20 -25.18 7.58
CA GLU A 109 6.34 -26.35 7.79
C GLU A 109 6.72 -27.50 6.86
N SER A 110 7.10 -27.21 5.61
CA SER A 110 7.64 -28.21 4.67
C SER A 110 8.93 -28.84 5.21
N ALA A 111 9.88 -28.03 5.71
CA ALA A 111 11.11 -28.54 6.30
C ALA A 111 10.84 -29.42 7.54
N LYS A 112 9.91 -29.00 8.40
CA LYS A 112 9.49 -29.76 9.58
C LYS A 112 8.84 -31.10 9.20
N LEU A 113 7.97 -31.11 8.19
CA LEU A 113 7.33 -32.33 7.71
C LEU A 113 8.35 -33.30 7.11
N ASN A 114 9.29 -32.78 6.30
CA ASN A 114 10.37 -33.59 5.74
C ASN A 114 11.25 -34.20 6.83
N GLU A 115 11.60 -33.43 7.86
CA GLU A 115 12.39 -33.94 8.98
C GLU A 115 11.64 -35.00 9.79
N LYS A 116 10.34 -34.78 10.06
CA LYS A 116 9.48 -35.76 10.72
C LYS A 116 9.43 -37.06 9.92
N HIS A 117 9.15 -36.98 8.62
CA HIS A 117 9.09 -38.14 7.74
C HIS A 117 10.42 -38.90 7.70
N ARG A 118 11.55 -38.18 7.62
CA ARG A 118 12.88 -38.77 7.68
C ARG A 118 13.10 -39.56 8.97
N ARG A 119 12.68 -39.03 10.12
CA ARG A 119 12.77 -39.71 11.42
C ARG A 119 11.89 -40.95 11.48
N GLU A 120 10.65 -40.85 11.01
CA GLU A 120 9.71 -41.97 10.97
C GLU A 120 10.21 -43.11 10.08
N LEU A 121 10.74 -42.80 8.89
CA LEU A 121 11.37 -43.79 8.01
C LEU A 121 12.59 -44.45 8.66
N ALA A 122 13.45 -43.66 9.32
CA ALA A 122 14.62 -44.18 10.02
C ALA A 122 14.24 -45.09 11.20
N ALA A 123 13.19 -44.75 11.93
CA ALA A 123 12.63 -45.59 12.99
C ALA A 123 12.02 -46.87 12.39
N ALA A 124 11.32 -46.76 11.27
CA ALA A 124 10.66 -47.91 10.67
C ALA A 124 11.63 -48.94 10.11
N LYS A 125 12.75 -48.49 9.51
CA LYS A 125 13.82 -49.38 9.04
C LYS A 125 14.49 -50.19 10.15
N LYS A 126 14.32 -49.83 11.43
CA LYS A 126 14.90 -50.54 12.58
C LYS A 126 13.99 -51.65 13.14
N LYS A 127 12.76 -51.77 12.65
CA LYS A 127 11.75 -52.72 13.15
C LYS A 127 11.43 -53.79 12.11
N GLN A 128 10.81 -54.88 12.56
CA GLN A 128 10.19 -55.89 11.69
C GLN A 128 8.70 -55.59 11.54
N TRP A 129 8.17 -55.80 10.34
CA TRP A 129 6.81 -55.41 10.00
C TRP A 129 6.00 -56.62 9.52
N CYS A 130 4.74 -56.66 9.95
CA CYS A 130 3.82 -57.71 9.57
C CYS A 130 3.54 -57.61 8.08
N TRP A 131 3.77 -58.69 7.34
CA TRP A 131 3.50 -58.72 5.91
C TRP A 131 2.02 -58.45 5.57
N GLN A 132 1.09 -58.85 6.45
CA GLN A 132 -0.34 -58.77 6.19
C GLN A 132 -0.97 -57.41 6.52
N CYS A 133 -0.52 -56.74 7.59
CA CYS A 133 -1.20 -55.55 8.12
C CYS A 133 -0.26 -54.39 8.52
N GLU A 134 1.05 -54.50 8.24
CA GLU A 134 2.04 -53.45 8.50
C GLU A 134 2.22 -53.04 9.96
N ASN A 135 1.57 -53.72 10.91
CA ASN A 135 1.86 -53.59 12.34
C ASN A 135 3.22 -54.19 12.68
N GLU A 136 3.80 -53.77 13.81
CA GLU A 136 5.08 -54.30 14.29
C GLU A 136 4.97 -55.83 14.49
N ALA A 137 5.86 -56.58 13.83
CA ALA A 137 5.84 -58.03 13.86
C ALA A 137 6.56 -58.56 15.09
N ILE A 138 5.94 -59.55 15.75
CA ILE A 138 6.51 -60.24 16.91
C ILE A 138 6.85 -61.71 16.59
N TYR A 139 6.33 -62.26 15.49
CA TYR A 139 6.59 -63.63 15.03
C TYR A 139 7.34 -63.62 13.71
N HIS A 140 8.55 -64.18 13.68
CA HIS A 140 9.30 -64.40 12.44
C HIS A 140 8.84 -65.71 11.77
N CYS A 141 8.71 -65.73 10.44
CA CYS A 141 8.52 -66.95 9.65
C CYS A 141 9.81 -67.37 8.93
N CYS A 142 10.22 -66.59 7.92
CA CYS A 142 11.47 -66.75 7.18
C CYS A 142 11.95 -65.37 6.67
N TRP A 143 13.06 -65.34 5.91
CA TRP A 143 13.62 -64.10 5.36
C TRP A 143 12.55 -63.22 4.71
N ASN A 144 12.48 -61.96 5.16
CA ASN A 144 11.52 -60.96 4.69
C ASN A 144 10.03 -61.34 4.86
N THR A 145 9.69 -62.21 5.82
CA THR A 145 8.29 -62.52 6.16
C THR A 145 8.11 -62.71 7.66
N ALA A 146 7.42 -61.78 8.30
CA ALA A 146 7.08 -61.77 9.71
C ALA A 146 5.61 -61.37 9.92
N TYR A 147 5.05 -61.65 11.09
CA TYR A 147 3.65 -61.41 11.44
C TYR A 147 3.48 -60.84 12.85
N CYS A 148 2.45 -60.05 13.08
CA CYS A 148 2.07 -59.58 14.42
C CYS A 148 1.17 -60.59 15.16
N SER A 149 0.45 -61.45 14.44
CA SER A 149 -0.46 -62.46 15.01
C SER A 149 -0.54 -63.72 14.16
N VAL A 150 -1.05 -64.80 14.75
CA VAL A 150 -1.33 -66.06 14.04
C VAL A 150 -2.42 -65.84 12.97
N ASP A 151 -3.41 -65.00 13.23
CA ASP A 151 -4.47 -64.67 12.26
C ASP A 151 -3.88 -64.02 11.00
N CYS A 152 -2.95 -63.09 11.17
CA CYS A 152 -2.23 -62.47 10.06
C CYS A 152 -1.39 -63.50 9.27
N GLN A 153 -0.81 -64.48 9.96
CA GLN A 153 -0.08 -65.57 9.31
C GLN A 153 -1.03 -66.46 8.49
N GLN A 154 -2.17 -66.86 9.07
CA GLN A 154 -3.16 -67.70 8.37
C GLN A 154 -3.74 -66.99 7.15
N GLY A 155 -4.02 -65.68 7.26
CA GLY A 155 -4.48 -64.84 6.15
C GLY A 155 -3.52 -64.81 4.96
N HIS A 156 -2.21 -64.66 5.22
CA HIS A 156 -1.19 -64.70 4.16
C HIS A 156 -0.80 -66.13 3.73
N TRP A 157 -1.11 -67.16 4.52
CA TRP A 157 -0.52 -68.50 4.38
C TRP A 157 -0.75 -69.16 3.02
N ALA A 158 -1.95 -69.00 2.44
CA ALA A 158 -2.30 -69.58 1.14
C ALA A 158 -1.30 -69.18 0.02
N THR A 159 -0.82 -67.93 0.09
CA THR A 159 0.17 -67.36 -0.82
C THR A 159 1.59 -67.70 -0.36
N HIS A 160 1.91 -67.46 0.91
CA HIS A 160 3.25 -67.63 1.47
C HIS A 160 3.81 -69.06 1.35
N ARG A 161 2.96 -70.09 1.56
CA ARG A 161 3.39 -71.50 1.63
C ARG A 161 4.12 -71.99 0.38
N LYS A 162 3.87 -71.37 -0.78
CA LYS A 162 4.46 -71.76 -2.07
C LYS A 162 5.97 -71.45 -2.14
N PHE A 163 6.43 -70.45 -1.39
CA PHE A 163 7.80 -69.93 -1.43
C PHE A 163 8.41 -69.80 -0.02
N CYS A 164 7.76 -70.37 1.00
CA CYS A 164 8.25 -70.34 2.37
C CYS A 164 9.62 -71.03 2.45
N ARG A 165 10.62 -70.32 2.98
CA ARG A 165 12.00 -70.82 3.10
C ARG A 165 12.28 -71.50 4.45
N ARG A 166 11.26 -71.61 5.31
CA ARG A 166 11.37 -72.32 6.59
C ARG A 166 11.47 -73.82 6.29
N LYS A 167 12.67 -74.38 6.49
CA LYS A 167 12.92 -75.82 6.34
C LYS A 167 12.00 -76.59 7.30
N LYS A 168 11.36 -77.66 6.84
CA LYS A 168 10.70 -78.66 7.72
C LYS A 168 11.81 -79.30 8.55
N GLY A 169 12.10 -78.75 9.73
CA GLY A 169 12.98 -79.36 10.70
C GLY A 169 12.31 -80.63 11.22
N GLY A 170 12.82 -81.79 10.81
CA GLY A 170 12.62 -83.01 11.57
C GLY A 170 13.18 -82.83 12.98
N SER A 171 12.39 -83.24 13.97
CA SER A 171 12.79 -83.80 15.27
C SER A 171 14.26 -83.65 15.71
N GLY A 172 14.47 -82.93 16.82
CA GLY A 172 15.74 -82.87 17.56
C GLY A 172 15.74 -81.83 18.71
N ALA A 173 14.74 -81.85 19.62
CA ALA A 173 14.89 -82.11 21.07
C ALA A 173 15.31 -80.88 21.94
N PRO A 174 15.25 -80.94 23.28
CA PRO A 174 14.05 -80.76 24.12
C PRO A 174 14.16 -79.52 25.05
N GLY A 175 13.03 -79.02 25.57
CA GLY A 175 13.04 -78.12 26.73
C GLY A 175 12.20 -76.84 26.59
N ASN A 176 10.90 -76.96 26.85
CA ASN A 176 10.26 -76.29 27.98
C ASN A 176 8.77 -76.61 27.95
N ALA A 177 8.34 -77.45 28.89
CA ALA A 177 6.94 -77.64 29.18
C ALA A 177 6.37 -76.32 29.71
N ALA A 178 5.38 -75.77 29.02
CA ALA A 178 4.41 -74.84 29.61
C ALA A 178 3.09 -75.60 29.79
N PRO A 179 2.37 -75.40 30.91
CA PRO A 179 1.33 -76.31 31.35
C PRO A 179 0.07 -76.18 30.48
N ALA A 180 -0.58 -77.31 30.29
CA ALA A 180 -1.90 -77.39 29.69
C ALA A 180 -2.92 -76.63 30.55
N MET A 181 -3.56 -75.63 29.96
CA MET A 181 -4.74 -74.97 30.53
C MET A 181 -5.97 -75.74 30.00
N GLN A 182 -6.62 -76.50 30.88
CA GLN A 182 -7.92 -77.12 30.63
C GLN A 182 -9.02 -76.19 31.15
N SER A 183 -10.09 -76.10 30.34
CA SER A 183 -11.46 -75.61 30.59
C SER A 183 -11.64 -74.19 31.11
#